data_AF-A0A938SXV6-F1
#
_entry.id   AF-A0A938SXV6-F1
#
_cell.length_a   1.000
_cell.length_b   1.000
_cell.length_c   1.000
_cell.angle_alpha   90.00
_cell.angle_beta   90.00
_cell.angle_gamma   90.00
#
_symmetry.space_group_name_H-M   'P 1'
#
loop_
_entity.id
_entity.type
_entity.pdbx_description
1 polymer ?
#
loop_
_entity_poly.entity_id
_entity_poly.type
_entity_poly.pdbx_seq_one_letter_code
_entity_poly.pdbx_strand_id
1 'polypeptide(L)'
;MKTLATELRVRNYVTFGAWVTFVHCVTYLAVGTLAYSLIYKEQIDAGLFDPWMRNPHDPAEWRHVETWLIPAQVLRGLLFGAALVPFLKTLAEWSFRRRFLALLGLLLVFSVWSVTMPGPGSIEGWVYLKPNAGPTSPSPFLGFVEVPTQLAAFALLVSWWIGRYSQRP
;
A
#
# COMPACT_ATOMS: atom_id res chain seq x y z
N MET A 1 17.63 5.28 -35.58
CA MET A 1 16.74 5.10 -34.42
C MET A 1 16.03 3.77 -34.57
N LYS A 2 16.49 2.71 -33.89
CA LYS A 2 15.84 1.39 -33.97
C LYS A 2 14.59 1.40 -33.11
N THR A 3 13.46 1.12 -33.74
CA THR A 3 12.16 0.85 -33.12
C THR A 3 12.27 -0.48 -32.35
N LEU A 4 12.85 -0.44 -31.15
CA LEU A 4 12.82 -1.54 -30.18
C LEU A 4 11.54 -1.42 -29.35
N ALA A 5 10.39 -1.60 -30.00
CA ALA A 5 9.17 -1.89 -29.28
C ALA A 5 9.25 -3.36 -28.86
N THR A 6 9.83 -3.62 -27.67
CA THR A 6 9.85 -4.96 -27.08
C THR A 6 8.41 -5.44 -26.95
N GLU A 7 8.02 -6.46 -27.71
CA GLU A 7 6.68 -7.04 -27.58
C GLU A 7 6.51 -7.68 -26.20
N LEU A 8 5.52 -7.21 -25.46
CA LEU A 8 5.13 -7.81 -24.19
C LEU A 8 4.29 -9.07 -24.46
N ARG A 9 4.76 -10.22 -24.00
CA ARG A 9 4.04 -11.49 -24.03
C ARG A 9 3.07 -11.58 -22.84
N VAL A 10 1.97 -12.33 -22.99
CA VAL A 10 0.98 -12.59 -21.93
C VAL A 10 1.61 -13.02 -20.60
N ARG A 11 2.62 -13.90 -20.65
CA ARG A 11 3.39 -14.35 -19.49
C ARG A 11 3.95 -13.18 -18.67
N ASN A 12 4.36 -12.11 -19.32
CA ASN A 12 4.99 -10.96 -18.69
C ASN A 12 3.99 -10.17 -17.85
N TYR A 13 2.76 -10.05 -18.34
CA TYR A 13 1.67 -9.41 -17.60
C TYR A 13 1.27 -10.22 -16.36
N VAL A 14 1.20 -11.55 -16.48
CA VAL A 14 0.93 -12.44 -15.35
C VAL A 14 2.06 -12.36 -14.32
N THR A 15 3.32 -12.46 -14.74
CA THR A 15 4.48 -12.31 -13.83
C THR A 15 4.50 -10.94 -13.16
N PHE A 16 4.16 -9.87 -13.90
CA PHE A 16 4.09 -8.53 -13.34
C PHE A 16 2.99 -8.41 -12.27
N GLY A 17 1.78 -8.89 -12.55
CA GLY A 17 0.67 -8.89 -11.59
C GLY A 17 1.01 -9.70 -10.33
N ALA A 18 1.62 -10.88 -10.49
CA ALA A 18 2.08 -11.71 -9.38
C ALA A 18 3.16 -10.99 -8.55
N TRP A 19 4.12 -10.34 -9.20
CA TRP A 19 5.17 -9.56 -8.53
C TRP A 19 4.59 -8.39 -7.75
N VAL A 20 3.68 -7.62 -8.36
CA VAL A 20 2.99 -6.51 -7.69
C VAL A 20 2.23 -7.02 -6.45
N THR A 21 1.52 -8.14 -6.58
CA THR A 21 0.78 -8.76 -5.46
C THR A 21 1.71 -9.16 -4.32
N PHE A 22 2.81 -9.84 -4.67
CA PHE A 22 3.81 -10.25 -3.70
C PHE A 22 4.45 -9.06 -2.97
N VAL A 23 4.91 -8.06 -3.72
CA VAL A 23 5.53 -6.85 -3.15
C VAL A 23 4.54 -6.09 -2.26
N HIS A 24 3.26 -6.00 -2.65
CA HIS A 24 2.23 -5.41 -1.80
C HIS A 24 2.12 -6.15 -0.46
N CYS A 25 1.98 -7.48 -0.49
CA CYS A 25 1.85 -8.26 0.74
C CYS A 25 3.08 -8.12 1.64
N VAL A 26 4.28 -8.22 1.07
CA VAL A 26 5.54 -8.10 1.83
C VAL A 26 5.69 -6.71 2.44
N THR A 27 5.47 -5.64 1.67
CA THR A 27 5.60 -4.28 2.18
C THR A 27 4.54 -3.97 3.23
N TYR A 28 3.30 -4.42 3.04
CA TYR A 28 2.23 -4.30 4.04
C TYR A 28 2.61 -4.97 5.35
N LEU A 29 3.01 -6.25 5.31
CA LEU A 29 3.36 -6.99 6.52
C LEU A 29 4.60 -6.42 7.20
N ALA A 30 5.65 -6.10 6.44
CA ALA A 30 6.90 -5.61 7.00
C ALA A 30 6.71 -4.23 7.66
N VAL A 31 6.12 -3.27 6.93
CA VAL A 31 5.93 -1.91 7.46
C VAL A 31 4.86 -1.89 8.54
N GLY A 32 3.78 -2.66 8.39
CA GLY A 32 2.74 -2.77 9.41
C GLY A 32 3.24 -3.41 10.70
N THR A 33 4.08 -4.44 10.64
CA THR A 33 4.68 -5.04 11.84
C THR A 33 5.60 -4.05 12.56
N LEU A 34 6.39 -3.27 11.79
CA LEU A 34 7.24 -2.23 12.35
C LEU A 34 6.40 -1.11 12.99
N ALA A 35 5.36 -0.65 12.31
CA ALA A 35 4.48 0.40 12.82
C ALA A 35 3.70 -0.08 14.05
N TYR A 36 3.21 -1.32 14.06
CA TYR A 36 2.63 -1.93 15.26
C TYR A 36 3.61 -1.84 16.44
N SER A 37 4.83 -2.31 16.25
CA SER A 37 5.84 -2.38 17.31
C SER A 37 6.30 -1.01 17.81
N LEU A 38 6.40 -0.01 16.93
CA LEU A 38 6.98 1.30 17.23
C LEU A 38 5.94 2.38 17.56
N ILE A 39 4.71 2.23 17.07
CA ILE A 39 3.71 3.30 17.06
C ILE A 39 2.41 2.88 17.72
N TYR A 40 1.91 1.66 17.51
CA TYR A 40 0.53 1.30 17.88
C TYR A 40 0.39 0.35 19.07
N LYS A 41 1.45 -0.36 19.46
CA LYS A 41 1.36 -1.42 20.46
C LYS A 41 0.75 -0.94 21.78
N GLU A 42 1.26 0.15 22.34
CA GLU A 42 0.79 0.66 23.64
C GLU A 42 -0.68 1.11 23.57
N GLN A 43 -1.10 1.69 22.44
CA GLN A 43 -2.46 2.18 22.23
C GLN A 43 -3.45 1.04 22.01
N ILE A 44 -3.02 -0.02 21.33
CA ILE A 44 -3.79 -1.25 21.18
C ILE A 44 -3.94 -1.94 22.53
N ASP A 45 -2.85 -2.12 23.28
CA ASP A 45 -2.88 -2.74 24.61
C ASP A 45 -3.72 -1.91 25.61
N ALA A 46 -3.84 -0.60 25.40
CA ALA A 46 -4.71 0.29 26.16
C ALA A 46 -6.18 0.30 25.69
N GLY A 47 -6.54 -0.49 24.67
CA GLY A 47 -7.91 -0.60 24.15
C GLY A 47 -8.41 0.62 23.39
N LEU A 48 -7.51 1.50 22.91
CA LEU A 48 -7.89 2.75 22.25
C LEU A 48 -8.66 2.55 20.94
N PHE A 49 -8.47 1.40 20.30
CA PHE A 49 -9.06 1.07 19.01
C PHE A 49 -10.29 0.15 19.11
N ASP A 50 -10.56 -0.44 20.27
CA ASP A 50 -11.62 -1.44 20.49
C ASP A 50 -13.02 -1.00 20.01
N PRO A 51 -13.43 0.28 20.12
CA PRO A 51 -14.75 0.69 19.61
C PRO A 51 -14.88 0.64 18.08
N TRP A 52 -13.75 0.57 17.35
CA TRP A 52 -13.71 0.75 15.90
C TRP A 52 -13.03 -0.41 15.17
N MET A 53 -12.27 -1.24 15.87
CA MET A 53 -11.45 -2.32 15.32
C MET A 53 -11.72 -3.62 16.07
N ARG A 54 -11.50 -4.75 15.40
CA ARG A 54 -11.56 -6.06 16.04
C ARG A 54 -10.50 -6.15 17.13
N ASN A 55 -10.92 -6.49 18.34
CA ASN A 55 -10.07 -6.47 19.52
C ASN A 55 -9.10 -7.66 19.52
N PRO A 56 -7.77 -7.44 19.58
CA PRO A 56 -6.79 -8.53 19.67
C PRO A 56 -6.82 -9.29 21.01
N HIS A 57 -7.42 -8.71 22.05
CA HIS A 57 -7.63 -9.35 23.35
C HIS A 57 -8.91 -10.18 23.41
N ASP A 58 -9.79 -10.11 22.40
CA ASP A 58 -10.94 -11.00 22.24
C ASP A 58 -10.65 -12.08 21.17
N PRO A 59 -10.46 -13.36 21.56
CA PRO A 59 -10.17 -14.43 20.61
C PRO A 59 -11.27 -14.64 19.55
N ALA A 60 -12.53 -14.35 19.87
CA ALA A 60 -13.64 -14.54 18.95
C ALA A 60 -13.60 -13.52 17.81
N GLU A 61 -13.29 -12.26 18.13
CA GLU A 61 -13.11 -11.21 17.13
C GLU A 61 -11.81 -11.39 16.35
N TRP A 62 -10.71 -11.67 17.05
CA TRP A 62 -9.37 -11.74 16.47
C TRP A 62 -9.21 -12.87 15.45
N ARG A 63 -9.90 -13.99 15.66
CA ARG A 63 -9.93 -15.12 14.70
C ARG A 63 -10.32 -14.68 13.29
N HIS A 64 -11.18 -13.68 13.16
CA HIS A 64 -11.53 -13.14 11.84
C HIS A 64 -10.30 -12.49 11.17
N VAL A 65 -9.53 -11.68 11.92
CA VAL A 65 -8.34 -11.02 11.40
C VAL A 65 -7.31 -12.05 10.96
N GLU A 66 -7.02 -13.05 11.79
CA GLU A 66 -6.07 -14.12 11.47
C GLU A 66 -6.46 -14.88 10.20
N THR A 67 -7.76 -15.10 9.99
CA THR A 67 -8.28 -15.82 8.82
C THR A 67 -8.19 -14.98 7.54
N TRP A 68 -8.52 -13.69 7.62
CA TRP A 68 -8.78 -12.86 6.44
C TRP A 68 -7.65 -11.88 6.09
N LEU A 69 -6.68 -11.66 6.98
CA LEU A 69 -5.59 -10.69 6.75
C LEU A 69 -4.85 -10.97 5.45
N ILE A 70 -4.31 -12.18 5.30
CA ILE A 70 -3.52 -12.56 4.12
C ILE A 70 -4.39 -12.61 2.85
N PRO A 71 -5.56 -13.28 2.84
CA PRO A 71 -6.44 -13.25 1.67
C PRO A 71 -6.82 -11.83 1.22
N ALA A 72 -7.10 -10.93 2.16
CA ALA A 72 -7.45 -9.54 1.85
C ALA A 72 -6.27 -8.78 1.22
N GLN A 73 -5.04 -8.95 1.75
CA GLN A 73 -3.87 -8.32 1.14
C GLN A 73 -3.54 -8.91 -0.23
N VAL A 74 -3.69 -10.23 -0.42
CA VAL A 74 -3.52 -10.84 -1.74
C VAL A 74 -4.52 -10.25 -2.73
N LEU A 75 -5.80 -10.13 -2.36
CA LEU A 75 -6.81 -9.50 -3.21
C LEU A 75 -6.45 -8.06 -3.56
N ARG A 76 -6.02 -7.24 -2.57
CA ARG A 76 -5.58 -5.85 -2.82
C ARG A 76 -4.37 -5.80 -3.76
N GLY A 77 -3.40 -6.68 -3.57
CA GLY A 77 -2.24 -6.80 -4.44
C GLY A 77 -2.61 -7.16 -5.88
N LEU A 78 -3.58 -8.08 -6.06
CA LEU A 78 -4.11 -8.44 -7.38
C LEU A 78 -4.80 -7.25 -8.04
N LEU A 79 -5.59 -6.47 -7.29
CA LEU A 79 -6.25 -5.27 -7.80
C LEU A 79 -5.22 -4.20 -8.22
N PHE A 80 -4.16 -3.99 -7.43
CA PHE A 80 -3.06 -3.11 -7.82
C PHE A 80 -2.36 -3.60 -9.09
N GLY A 81 -2.09 -4.91 -9.19
CA GLY A 81 -1.51 -5.51 -10.39
C GLY A 81 -2.40 -5.27 -11.62
N ALA A 82 -3.68 -5.59 -11.52
CA ALA A 82 -4.66 -5.39 -12.59
C ALA A 82 -4.77 -3.93 -13.03
N ALA A 83 -4.76 -2.98 -12.09
CA ALA A 83 -4.80 -1.55 -12.38
C ALA A 83 -3.52 -1.04 -13.08
N LEU A 84 -2.36 -1.62 -12.78
CA LEU A 84 -1.07 -1.20 -13.34
C LEU A 84 -0.73 -1.89 -14.67
N VAL A 85 -1.25 -3.08 -14.93
CA VAL A 85 -1.00 -3.86 -16.15
C VAL A 85 -1.19 -3.06 -17.45
N PRO A 86 -2.27 -2.27 -17.63
CA PRO A 86 -2.46 -1.46 -18.84
C PRO A 86 -1.34 -0.46 -19.11
N PHE A 87 -0.65 -0.01 -18.06
CA PHE A 87 0.40 1.01 -18.12
C PHE A 87 1.81 0.41 -18.17
N LEU A 88 1.95 -0.92 -18.09
CA LEU A 88 3.25 -1.58 -17.96
C LEU A 88 4.23 -1.21 -19.08
N LYS A 89 3.75 -1.14 -20.33
CA LYS A 89 4.60 -0.77 -21.48
C LYS A 89 5.14 0.65 -21.33
N THR A 90 4.26 1.62 -21.09
CA THR A 90 4.63 3.02 -20.89
C THR A 90 5.57 3.19 -19.70
N LEU A 91 5.30 2.49 -18.59
CA LEU A 91 6.18 2.50 -17.44
C LEU A 91 7.54 1.90 -17.79
N ALA A 92 7.64 0.82 -18.55
CA ALA A 92 8.92 0.20 -18.91
C ALA A 92 9.87 1.13 -19.70
N GLU A 93 9.34 2.09 -20.44
CA GLU A 93 10.09 3.08 -21.23
C GLU A 93 10.64 4.23 -20.37
N TRP A 94 10.07 4.45 -19.17
CA TRP A 94 10.48 5.55 -18.30
C TRP A 94 11.75 5.23 -17.50
N SER A 95 12.51 6.29 -17.16
CA SER A 95 13.62 6.19 -16.23
C SER A 95 13.15 5.73 -14.85
N PHE A 96 14.02 5.06 -14.08
CA PHE A 96 13.67 4.56 -12.75
C PHE A 96 13.06 5.64 -11.85
N ARG A 97 13.67 6.84 -11.81
CA ARG A 97 13.19 7.97 -11.00
C ARG A 97 11.78 8.39 -11.39
N ARG A 98 11.50 8.51 -12.70
CA ARG A 98 10.17 8.92 -13.19
C ARG A 98 9.10 7.88 -12.85
N ARG A 99 9.40 6.59 -13.00
CA ARG A 99 8.49 5.49 -12.62
C ARG A 99 8.19 5.49 -11.13
N PHE A 100 9.25 5.57 -10.32
CA PHE A 100 9.14 5.57 -8.87
C PHE A 100 8.27 6.72 -8.37
N LEU A 101 8.57 7.95 -8.79
CA LEU A 101 7.81 9.12 -8.37
C LEU A 101 6.37 9.09 -8.89
N ALA A 102 6.13 8.58 -10.10
CA ALA A 102 4.79 8.45 -10.64
C ALA A 102 3.96 7.42 -9.87
N LEU A 103 4.51 6.23 -9.60
CA LEU A 103 3.80 5.21 -8.82
C LEU A 103 3.57 5.66 -7.38
N LEU A 104 4.57 6.26 -6.74
CA LEU A 104 4.45 6.77 -5.38
C LEU A 104 3.39 7.89 -5.31
N GLY A 105 3.46 8.86 -6.23
CA GLY A 105 2.51 9.96 -6.30
C GLY A 105 1.09 9.48 -6.56
N LEU A 106 0.90 8.55 -7.52
CA LEU A 106 -0.41 7.95 -7.80
C LEU A 106 -1.00 7.29 -6.55
N LEU A 107 -0.22 6.48 -5.85
CA LEU A 107 -0.71 5.76 -4.68
C LEU A 107 -0.97 6.69 -3.49
N LEU A 108 -0.09 7.65 -3.21
CA LEU A 108 -0.28 8.61 -2.12
C LEU A 108 -1.51 9.50 -2.35
N VAL A 109 -1.62 10.07 -3.56
CA VAL A 109 -2.72 10.97 -3.88
C VAL A 109 -4.04 10.21 -3.83
N PHE A 110 -4.18 9.13 -4.60
CA PHE A 110 -5.49 8.48 -4.76
C PHE A 110 -5.85 7.51 -3.63
N SER A 111 -4.89 6.99 -2.88
CA SER A 111 -5.16 6.00 -1.81
C SER A 111 -5.07 6.58 -0.40
N VAL A 112 -4.51 7.79 -0.22
CA VAL A 112 -4.34 8.40 1.10
C VAL A 112 -4.94 9.80 1.12
N TRP A 113 -4.43 10.73 0.30
CA TRP A 113 -4.77 12.14 0.45
C TRP A 113 -6.15 12.49 -0.10
N SER A 114 -6.53 11.92 -1.24
CA SER A 114 -7.77 12.23 -1.97
C SER A 114 -8.83 11.14 -1.84
N VAL A 115 -8.80 10.35 -0.75
CA VAL A 115 -9.87 9.38 -0.47
C VAL A 115 -11.17 10.11 -0.13
N THR A 116 -12.30 9.54 -0.55
CA THR A 116 -13.63 10.17 -0.44
C THR A 116 -14.24 10.13 0.96
N MET A 117 -13.54 9.55 1.94
CA MET A 117 -14.00 9.44 3.32
C MET A 117 -13.00 10.16 4.25
N PRO A 118 -13.47 10.88 5.28
CA PRO A 118 -12.59 11.45 6.29
C PRO A 118 -11.90 10.31 7.05
N GLY A 119 -10.61 10.13 6.78
CA GLY A 119 -9.78 9.08 7.36
C GLY A 119 -8.45 9.66 7.84
N PRO A 120 -7.76 9.00 8.79
CA PRO A 120 -6.44 9.43 9.23
C PRO A 120 -5.49 9.60 8.04
N GLY A 121 -4.90 10.78 7.93
CA GLY A 121 -3.98 11.15 6.84
C GLY A 121 -4.60 11.57 5.52
N SER A 122 -5.93 11.59 5.37
CA SER A 122 -6.60 12.18 4.20
C SER A 122 -6.83 13.68 4.36
N ILE A 123 -6.98 14.40 3.24
CA ILE A 123 -7.31 15.84 3.23
C ILE A 123 -8.65 16.07 3.93
N GLU A 124 -9.66 15.25 3.61
CA GLU A 124 -10.96 15.26 4.27
C GLU A 124 -10.82 15.00 5.78
N GLY A 125 -9.94 14.08 6.17
CA GLY A 125 -9.64 13.81 7.58
C GLY A 125 -9.11 15.04 8.30
N TRP A 126 -8.30 15.88 7.65
CA TRP A 126 -7.77 17.10 8.23
C TRP A 126 -8.84 18.19 8.43
N VAL A 127 -9.86 18.19 7.58
CA VAL A 127 -10.97 19.15 7.66
C VAL A 127 -11.99 18.73 8.73
N TYR A 128 -12.32 17.44 8.78
CA TYR A 128 -13.47 16.94 9.54
C TYR A 128 -13.11 16.22 10.85
N LEU A 129 -11.93 15.62 10.98
CA LEU A 129 -11.54 14.94 12.21
C LEU A 129 -11.02 15.93 13.24
N LYS A 130 -11.46 15.79 14.49
CA LYS A 130 -10.97 16.63 15.59
C LYS A 130 -9.48 16.29 15.84
N PRO A 131 -8.59 17.28 15.98
CA PRO A 131 -7.16 17.05 16.20
C PRO A 131 -6.85 16.20 17.45
N ASN A 132 -7.70 16.32 18.47
CA ASN A 132 -7.59 15.64 19.76
C ASN A 132 -8.98 15.18 20.24
N ALA A 133 -9.67 14.29 19.52
CA ALA A 133 -10.98 13.75 19.94
C ALA A 133 -10.90 12.78 21.15
N GLY A 134 -9.92 12.96 22.04
CA GLY A 134 -9.66 12.15 23.23
C GLY A 134 -8.48 11.17 23.07
N PRO A 135 -8.09 10.50 24.16
CA PRO A 135 -7.01 9.50 24.16
C PRO A 135 -7.28 8.33 23.20
N THR A 136 -8.53 8.10 22.81
CA THR A 136 -9.00 7.03 21.92
C THR A 136 -9.10 7.42 20.44
N SER A 137 -8.81 8.67 20.08
CA SER A 137 -8.88 9.12 18.69
C SER A 137 -7.52 8.90 18.02
N PRO A 138 -7.39 8.07 16.97
CA PRO A 138 -6.18 8.07 16.17
C PRO A 138 -5.98 9.49 15.65
N SER A 139 -4.87 10.08 16.06
CA SER A 139 -4.44 11.39 15.58
C SER A 139 -4.53 11.39 14.04
N PRO A 140 -4.97 12.49 13.41
CA PRO A 140 -4.96 12.60 11.95
C PRO A 140 -3.56 12.37 11.35
N PHE A 141 -2.52 12.38 12.19
CA PHE A 141 -1.12 12.13 11.86
C PHE A 141 -0.67 10.67 12.04
N LEU A 142 -1.42 9.81 12.77
CA LEU A 142 -0.96 8.47 13.16
C LEU A 142 -0.76 7.52 11.96
N GLY A 143 -1.48 7.74 10.85
CA GLY A 143 -1.33 6.99 9.59
C GLY A 143 -0.34 7.62 8.60
N PHE A 144 0.23 8.79 8.89
CA PHE A 144 1.02 9.58 7.95
C PHE A 144 2.46 9.09 7.76
N VAL A 145 2.93 8.20 8.64
CA VAL A 145 4.28 7.62 8.56
C VAL A 145 4.22 6.21 7.99
N GLU A 146 3.38 5.34 8.55
CA GLU A 146 3.27 3.94 8.12
C GLU A 146 2.87 3.84 6.64
N VAL A 147 1.72 4.39 6.26
CA VAL A 147 1.15 4.18 4.93
C VAL A 147 2.05 4.78 3.84
N PRO A 148 2.54 6.04 3.96
CA PRO A 148 3.49 6.57 2.98
C PRO A 148 4.79 5.79 2.90
N THR A 149 5.30 5.27 4.02
CA THR A 149 6.51 4.42 4.04
C THR A 149 6.27 3.10 3.29
N GLN A 150 5.12 2.46 3.53
CA GLN A 150 4.70 1.25 2.80
C GLN A 150 4.60 1.52 1.30
N LEU A 151 3.92 2.60 0.90
CA LEU A 151 3.71 2.94 -0.50
C LEU A 151 5.02 3.33 -1.20
N ALA A 152 5.95 3.99 -0.50
CA ALA A 152 7.29 4.27 -1.00
C ALA A 152 8.09 2.98 -1.23
N ALA A 153 8.10 2.07 -0.26
CA ALA A 153 8.77 0.77 -0.40
C ALA A 153 8.17 -0.05 -1.57
N PHE A 154 6.84 -0.07 -1.67
CA PHE A 154 6.13 -0.71 -2.76
C PHE A 154 6.52 -0.11 -4.13
N ALA A 155 6.41 1.21 -4.27
CA ALA A 155 6.70 1.92 -5.52
C ALA A 155 8.16 1.73 -5.95
N LEU A 156 9.09 1.70 -4.98
CA LEU A 156 10.51 1.46 -5.22
C LEU A 156 10.74 0.06 -5.82
N LEU A 157 10.23 -0.98 -5.16
CA LEU A 157 10.43 -2.38 -5.56
C LEU A 157 9.75 -2.71 -6.90
N VAL A 158 8.55 -2.19 -7.14
CA VAL A 158 7.85 -2.33 -8.43
C VAL A 158 8.62 -1.59 -9.53
N SER A 159 9.06 -0.36 -9.30
CA SER A 159 9.82 0.43 -10.28
C SER A 159 11.17 -0.19 -10.63
N TRP A 160 11.81 -0.83 -9.66
CA TRP A 160 13.06 -1.55 -9.84
C TRP A 160 12.85 -2.77 -10.73
N TRP A 161 11.80 -3.56 -10.47
CA TRP A 161 11.49 -4.75 -11.26
C TRP A 161 11.14 -4.40 -12.70
N ILE A 162 10.31 -3.37 -12.92
CA ILE A 162 9.97 -2.90 -14.27
C ILE A 162 11.24 -2.52 -15.06
N GLY A 163 12.24 -1.92 -14.39
CA GLY A 163 13.52 -1.59 -15.00
C GLY A 163 14.33 -2.78 -15.45
N ARG A 164 14.40 -3.81 -14.61
CA ARG A 164 15.04 -5.09 -14.95
C ARG A 164 14.33 -5.80 -16.09
N TYR A 165 13.01 -5.63 -16.19
CA TYR A 165 12.19 -6.23 -17.23
C TYR A 165 12.45 -5.60 -18.60
N SER A 166 12.55 -4.27 -18.68
CA SER A 166 12.84 -3.51 -19.90
C SER A 166 14.19 -3.88 -20.56
N GLN A 167 15.15 -4.38 -19.78
CA GLN A 167 16.50 -4.74 -20.24
C GLN A 167 16.67 -6.21 -20.66
N ARG A 168 15.62 -7.04 -20.58
CA ARG A 168 15.70 -8.44 -21.00
C ARG A 168 15.40 -8.56 -22.51
N PRO A 169 16.28 -9.23 -23.29
CA PRO A 169 16.09 -9.41 -24.73
C PRO A 169 14.85 -10.24 -25.08
#